data_AF-A0A1U7RVC2-F1
#
_entry.id   AF-A0A1U7RVC2-F1
#
_cell.length_a   1.000
_cell.length_b   1.000
_cell.length_c   1.000
_cell.angle_alpha   90.00
_cell.angle_beta   90.00
_cell.angle_gamma   90.00
#
_symmetry.space_group_name_H-M   'P 1'
#
loop_
_entity.id
_entity.type
_entity.pdbx_description
1 polymer ?
#
loop_
_entity_poly.entity_id
_entity_poly.type
_entity_poly.pdbx_seq_one_letter_code
_entity_poly.pdbx_strand_id
1 'polypeptide(L)'
;MLKLLAEYKKPEKTKLQVIPGQLNITVECAPLDSSNCVTSSYIPIKPFGKGCESIAVEVEEFVPEVAKYCYPFTIYKNHLYVYPLHLKYDNQKTFAKARNIAICIEFRDSDEADARALKCIYGKPGGQLLTASACAIVLHHNQSPEFYDEIKIELPIHLHQKHHLLFTFYHVSCEINTKATTKKQDTVETPGETRTESSVCALLVKRCNPSNYNYFNY
;
A
#
# COMPACT_ATOMS: atom_id res chain seq x y z
N MET A 1 17.39 4.04 -1.32
CA MET A 1 16.87 4.93 -2.38
C MET A 1 17.95 5.76 -3.08
N LEU A 2 18.69 6.64 -2.40
CA LEU A 2 19.73 7.48 -3.04
C LEU A 2 20.85 6.70 -3.77
N LYS A 3 21.28 5.56 -3.20
CA LYS A 3 22.27 4.67 -3.86
C LYS A 3 21.72 4.03 -5.15
N LEU A 4 20.44 3.64 -5.14
CA LEU A 4 19.77 3.07 -6.31
C LEU A 4 19.71 4.10 -7.45
N LEU A 5 19.31 5.33 -7.14
CA LEU A 5 19.27 6.45 -8.09
C LEU A 5 20.66 6.78 -8.68
N ALA A 6 21.74 6.55 -7.93
CA ALA A 6 23.10 6.73 -8.44
C ALA A 6 23.52 5.64 -9.43
N GLU A 7 23.02 4.41 -9.27
CA GLU A 7 23.26 3.30 -10.20
C GLU A 7 22.54 3.50 -11.54
N TYR A 8 21.35 4.12 -11.53
CA TYR A 8 20.61 4.50 -12.75
C TYR A 8 21.33 5.53 -13.63
N LYS A 9 22.32 6.26 -13.10
CA LYS A 9 23.14 7.20 -13.89
C LYS A 9 24.20 6.51 -14.76
N LYS A 10 24.39 5.19 -14.65
CA LYS A 10 25.36 4.43 -15.47
C LYS A 10 24.63 3.70 -16.61
N PRO A 11 24.58 4.26 -17.82
CA PRO A 11 23.79 3.73 -18.95
C PRO A 11 24.25 2.36 -19.46
N GLU A 12 25.42 1.87 -19.03
CA GLU A 12 26.04 0.64 -19.57
C GLU A 12 25.44 -0.66 -19.04
N LYS A 13 24.69 -0.65 -17.92
CA LYS A 13 24.27 -1.90 -17.24
C LYS A 13 22.78 -2.23 -17.33
N THR A 14 21.93 -1.31 -17.77
CA THR A 14 20.47 -1.52 -17.73
C THR A 14 19.81 -0.92 -18.96
N LYS A 15 19.37 -1.75 -19.91
CA LYS A 15 18.52 -1.34 -21.04
C LYS A 15 17.12 -1.01 -20.52
N LEU A 16 16.93 0.20 -20.02
CA LEU A 16 15.64 0.68 -19.51
C LEU A 16 14.83 1.30 -20.65
N GLN A 17 13.52 1.06 -20.63
CA GLN A 17 12.60 1.76 -21.52
C GLN A 17 12.54 3.23 -21.11
N VAL A 18 12.89 4.13 -22.03
CA VAL A 18 12.75 5.57 -21.82
C VAL A 18 11.29 5.95 -22.04
N ILE A 19 10.63 6.46 -21.01
CA ILE A 19 9.29 7.04 -21.10
C ILE A 19 9.48 8.56 -21.21
N PRO A 20 9.22 9.19 -22.37
CA PRO A 20 9.33 10.64 -22.49
C PRO A 20 8.27 11.33 -21.62
N GLY A 21 8.69 12.32 -20.83
CA GLY A 21 7.80 13.09 -19.97
C GLY A 21 8.41 14.43 -19.60
N GLN A 22 7.55 15.41 -19.29
CA GLN A 22 7.94 16.73 -18.82
C GLN A 22 7.43 16.90 -17.38
N LEU A 23 8.34 17.21 -16.45
CA LEU A 23 7.99 17.56 -15.07
C LEU A 23 8.07 19.08 -14.92
N ASN A 24 6.92 19.72 -14.68
CA ASN A 24 6.86 21.14 -14.34
C ASN A 24 6.72 21.25 -12.82
N ILE A 25 7.66 21.92 -12.15
CA ILE A 25 7.63 22.18 -10.72
C ILE A 25 7.42 23.68 -10.53
N THR A 26 6.32 24.05 -9.89
CA THR A 26 6.07 25.43 -9.42
C THR A 26 6.21 25.49 -7.91
N VAL A 27 6.88 26.51 -7.41
CA VAL A 27 7.01 26.79 -5.99
C VAL A 27 6.26 28.08 -5.71
N GLU A 28 5.18 27.98 -4.97
CA GLU A 28 4.31 29.10 -4.62
C GLU A 28 4.17 29.16 -3.10
N CYS A 29 3.94 30.36 -2.55
CA CYS A 29 3.60 30.49 -1.13
C CYS A 29 2.23 29.86 -0.89
N ALA A 30 2.18 28.81 -0.07
CA ALA A 30 0.92 28.18 0.30
C ALA A 30 0.04 29.20 1.05
N PRO A 31 -1.26 29.33 0.70
CA PRO A 31 -2.18 30.15 1.46
C PRO A 31 -2.28 29.63 2.90
N LEU A 32 -2.44 30.53 3.87
CA LEU A 32 -2.66 30.18 5.28
C LEU A 32 -3.92 29.32 5.48
N ASP A 33 -4.87 29.44 4.55
CA ASP A 33 -6.19 28.83 4.64
C ASP A 33 -6.30 27.73 3.57
N SER A 34 -5.89 26.51 3.91
CA SER A 34 -6.03 25.36 3.01
C SER A 34 -7.41 24.71 3.20
N SER A 35 -8.30 24.83 2.21
CA SER A 35 -9.56 24.07 2.17
C SER A 35 -9.36 22.69 1.55
N ASN A 36 -10.27 21.75 1.81
CA ASN A 36 -10.25 20.40 1.19
C ASN A 36 -8.98 19.59 1.49
N CYS A 37 -8.49 19.70 2.73
CA CYS A 37 -7.35 18.92 3.21
C CYS A 37 -7.81 17.61 3.85
N VAL A 38 -6.99 16.58 3.69
CA VAL A 38 -7.10 15.35 4.46
C VAL A 38 -5.83 15.15 5.27
N THR A 39 -5.96 14.59 6.47
CA THR A 39 -4.80 14.20 7.29
C THR A 39 -3.99 13.10 6.61
N SER A 40 -2.82 12.74 7.16
CA SER A 40 -2.02 11.58 6.71
C SER A 40 -2.74 10.23 6.79
N SER A 41 -3.89 10.18 7.49
CA SER A 41 -4.79 9.03 7.59
C SER A 41 -6.02 9.17 6.67
N TYR A 42 -5.98 10.07 5.69
CA TYR A 42 -7.07 10.40 4.77
C TYR A 42 -8.37 10.87 5.45
N ILE A 43 -8.29 11.35 6.70
CA ILE A 43 -9.44 11.92 7.42
C ILE A 43 -9.67 13.36 6.95
N PRO A 44 -10.86 13.73 6.46
CA PRO A 44 -11.18 15.09 6.04
C PRO A 44 -11.06 16.12 7.16
N ILE A 45 -10.34 17.21 6.90
CA ILE A 45 -10.25 18.39 7.78
C ILE A 45 -11.36 19.37 7.36
N LYS A 46 -12.14 19.85 8.32
CA LYS A 46 -13.21 20.82 8.05
C LYS A 46 -12.60 22.22 7.83
N PRO A 47 -13.09 23.00 6.84
CA PRO A 47 -14.17 22.68 5.91
C PRO A 47 -13.72 21.80 4.72
N PHE A 48 -14.51 20.76 4.43
CA PHE A 48 -14.29 19.84 3.31
C PHE A 48 -15.49 19.88 2.35
N GLY A 49 -15.31 20.46 1.17
CA GLY A 49 -16.35 20.61 0.14
C GLY A 49 -16.59 19.31 -0.62
N LYS A 50 -17.85 19.06 -1.02
CA LYS A 50 -18.18 17.92 -1.89
C LYS A 50 -17.80 18.26 -3.34
N GLY A 51 -17.11 17.34 -4.02
CA GLY A 51 -16.80 17.46 -5.45
C GLY A 51 -15.58 18.31 -5.80
N CYS A 52 -14.63 18.48 -4.88
CA CYS A 52 -13.39 19.20 -5.18
C CYS A 52 -12.47 18.39 -6.11
N GLU A 53 -11.89 19.06 -7.10
CA GLU A 53 -10.97 18.44 -8.06
C GLU A 53 -9.55 18.27 -7.51
N SER A 54 -9.17 19.02 -6.46
CA SER A 54 -7.87 18.89 -5.80
C SER A 54 -8.00 18.67 -4.30
N ILE A 55 -7.32 17.64 -3.80
CA ILE A 55 -7.27 17.29 -2.38
C ILE A 55 -5.82 17.44 -1.94
N ALA A 56 -5.58 18.25 -0.91
CA ALA A 56 -4.28 18.30 -0.26
C ALA A 56 -4.20 17.20 0.79
N VAL A 57 -3.16 16.38 0.74
CA VAL A 57 -2.88 15.34 1.74
C VAL A 57 -1.79 15.86 2.66
N GLU A 58 -2.09 15.91 3.95
CA GLU A 58 -1.11 16.22 4.99
C GLU A 58 -0.06 15.11 5.04
N VAL A 59 1.21 15.52 5.09
CA VAL A 59 2.33 14.61 5.33
C VAL A 59 2.54 14.53 6.83
N GLU A 60 2.50 13.32 7.39
CA GLU A 60 2.77 13.12 8.82
C GLU A 60 4.21 13.55 9.13
N GLU A 61 4.35 14.53 10.03
CA GLU A 61 5.67 14.97 10.47
C GLU A 61 6.30 13.93 11.41
N PHE A 62 7.61 13.69 11.25
CA PHE A 62 8.34 12.91 12.23
C PHE A 62 8.41 13.66 13.57
N VAL A 63 8.46 12.91 14.68
CA VAL A 63 8.59 13.51 16.01
C VAL A 63 9.86 14.39 16.03
N PRO A 64 9.74 15.70 16.30
CA PRO A 64 10.90 16.59 16.33
C PRO A 64 11.91 16.14 17.39
N GLU A 65 13.20 16.14 17.06
CA GLU A 65 14.26 15.77 18.01
C GLU A 65 14.37 16.78 19.18
N VAL A 66 13.96 18.03 18.96
CA VAL A 66 14.06 19.10 19.97
C VAL A 66 12.79 19.16 20.81
N ALA A 67 12.92 18.79 22.08
CA ALA A 67 11.80 18.73 23.05
C ALA A 67 10.92 19.98 23.13
N LYS A 68 11.47 21.17 22.86
CA LYS A 68 10.71 22.45 22.87
C LYS A 68 9.67 22.56 21.74
N TYR A 69 9.79 21.75 20.70
CA TYR A 69 8.84 21.64 19.60
C TYR A 69 7.92 20.42 19.76
N CYS A 70 8.13 19.61 20.79
CA CYS A 70 7.25 18.50 21.12
C CYS A 70 6.05 19.03 21.91
N TYR A 71 4.85 18.66 21.47
CA TYR A 71 3.62 18.86 22.23
C TYR A 71 3.24 17.55 22.91
N PRO A 72 2.61 17.59 24.09
CA PRO A 72 2.16 16.37 24.75
C PRO A 72 1.14 15.65 23.87
N PHE A 73 1.33 14.36 23.65
CA PHE A 73 0.34 13.52 22.97
C PHE A 73 -0.93 13.48 23.83
N THR A 74 -2.01 14.10 23.35
CA THR A 74 -3.33 14.08 24.01
C THR A 74 -4.19 12.90 23.57
N ILE A 75 -3.72 12.16 22.56
CA ILE A 75 -4.42 11.02 21.95
C ILE A 75 -3.42 9.89 21.79
N TYR A 76 -3.78 8.72 22.29
CA TYR A 76 -3.03 7.50 22.01
C TYR A 76 -3.33 7.03 20.59
N LYS A 77 -2.31 6.97 19.74
CA LYS A 77 -2.38 6.39 18.39
C LYS A 77 -1.37 5.26 18.29
N ASN A 78 -1.85 4.06 18.00
CA ASN A 78 -1.00 2.89 17.80
C ASN A 78 -1.09 2.45 16.34
N HIS A 79 -0.21 2.99 15.50
CA HIS A 79 -0.18 2.65 14.09
C HIS A 79 0.87 1.56 13.81
N LEU A 80 0.52 0.62 12.96
CA LEU A 80 1.42 -0.34 12.36
C LEU A 80 1.52 -0.06 10.86
N TYR A 81 2.73 0.18 10.37
CA TYR A 81 3.02 0.35 8.96
C TYR A 81 3.61 -0.94 8.40
N VAL A 82 2.96 -1.50 7.38
CA VAL A 82 3.37 -2.75 6.74
C VAL A 82 3.79 -2.44 5.30
N TYR A 83 5.01 -2.86 4.96
CA TYR A 83 5.57 -2.73 3.62
C TYR A 83 5.92 -4.12 3.09
N PRO A 84 5.06 -4.72 2.24
CA PRO A 84 5.50 -5.84 1.43
C PRO A 84 6.70 -5.39 0.59
N LEU A 85 7.78 -6.17 0.57
CA LEU A 85 9.01 -5.80 -0.14
C LEU A 85 9.20 -6.64 -1.39
N HIS A 86 9.29 -7.96 -1.22
CA HIS A 86 9.56 -8.89 -2.30
C HIS A 86 8.91 -10.24 -2.00
N LEU A 87 8.43 -10.91 -3.05
CA LEU A 87 7.89 -12.25 -2.96
C LEU A 87 8.74 -13.23 -3.77
N LYS A 88 9.27 -14.26 -3.08
CA LYS A 88 10.00 -15.37 -3.69
C LYS A 88 9.32 -16.70 -3.34
N TYR A 89 8.88 -17.44 -4.36
CA TYR A 89 8.21 -18.75 -4.20
C TYR A 89 8.72 -19.80 -5.19
N ASP A 90 9.93 -19.62 -5.71
CA ASP A 90 10.60 -20.52 -6.67
C ASP A 90 10.63 -22.01 -6.24
N ASN A 91 10.58 -22.28 -4.93
CA ASN A 91 10.59 -23.64 -4.38
C ASN A 91 9.19 -24.23 -4.13
N GLN A 92 8.11 -23.55 -4.51
CA GLN A 92 6.74 -24.02 -4.30
C GLN A 92 6.19 -24.73 -5.54
N LYS A 93 5.62 -25.94 -5.34
CA LYS A 93 4.93 -26.67 -6.41
C LYS A 93 3.64 -25.98 -6.84
N THR A 94 2.97 -25.36 -5.87
CA THR A 94 1.81 -24.48 -6.09
C THR A 94 2.32 -23.15 -6.65
N PHE A 95 1.66 -22.63 -7.69
CA PHE A 95 2.04 -21.37 -8.38
C PHE A 95 3.31 -21.37 -9.24
N ALA A 96 3.95 -22.50 -9.57
CA ALA A 96 5.20 -22.52 -10.36
C ALA A 96 5.17 -21.73 -11.70
N LYS A 97 3.99 -21.49 -12.28
CA LYS A 97 3.81 -20.70 -13.52
C LYS A 97 3.15 -19.35 -13.32
N ALA A 98 2.83 -18.98 -12.09
CA ALA A 98 2.11 -17.74 -11.80
C ALA A 98 2.99 -16.53 -12.12
N ARG A 99 2.40 -15.47 -12.68
CA ARG A 99 3.15 -14.26 -13.09
C ARG A 99 2.45 -12.95 -12.76
N ASN A 100 1.23 -13.00 -12.25
CA ASN A 100 0.47 -11.82 -11.86
C ASN A 100 0.06 -12.02 -10.41
N ILE A 101 0.97 -11.76 -9.48
CA ILE A 101 0.70 -12.03 -8.07
C ILE A 101 0.14 -10.78 -7.39
N ALA A 102 -1.05 -10.90 -6.82
CA ALA A 102 -1.59 -9.92 -5.89
C ALA A 102 -1.34 -10.36 -4.45
N ILE A 103 -1.09 -9.40 -3.57
CA ILE A 103 -1.05 -9.62 -2.12
C ILE A 103 -2.25 -8.91 -1.52
N CYS A 104 -3.03 -9.63 -0.71
CA CYS A 104 -4.03 -9.06 0.18
C CYS A 104 -3.55 -9.24 1.62
N ILE A 105 -3.73 -8.22 2.44
CA ILE A 105 -3.33 -8.19 3.84
C ILE A 105 -4.56 -7.96 4.68
N GLU A 106 -4.73 -8.77 5.71
CA GLU A 106 -5.76 -8.65 6.73
C GLU A 106 -5.13 -8.59 8.11
N PHE A 107 -5.79 -7.92 9.04
CA PHE A 107 -5.45 -7.99 10.47
C PHE A 107 -6.54 -8.76 11.19
N ARG A 108 -6.19 -9.87 11.85
CA ARG A 108 -7.13 -10.78 12.52
C ARG A 108 -6.84 -10.85 14.02
N ASP A 109 -7.85 -11.15 14.80
CA ASP A 109 -7.76 -11.35 16.24
C ASP A 109 -7.51 -12.81 16.63
N SER A 110 -7.76 -13.78 15.75
CA SER A 110 -7.49 -15.20 15.99
C SER A 110 -7.35 -16.00 14.70
N ASP A 111 -6.75 -17.19 14.80
CA ASP A 111 -6.60 -18.17 13.70
C ASP A 111 -7.83 -19.11 13.58
N GLU A 112 -8.91 -18.82 14.31
CA GLU A 112 -10.11 -19.65 14.33
C GLU A 112 -10.79 -19.61 12.93
N ALA A 113 -11.43 -20.71 12.52
CA ALA A 113 -11.92 -20.84 11.14
C ALA A 113 -12.98 -19.80 10.75
N ASP A 114 -13.71 -19.28 11.74
CA ASP A 114 -14.72 -18.23 11.64
C ASP A 114 -14.18 -16.83 11.99
N ALA A 115 -12.90 -16.72 12.34
CA ALA A 115 -12.26 -15.45 12.66
C ALA A 115 -12.33 -14.50 11.47
N ARG A 116 -12.73 -13.24 11.76
CA ARG A 116 -12.90 -12.20 10.76
C ARG A 116 -11.80 -11.18 10.85
N ALA A 117 -11.44 -10.63 9.69
CA ALA A 117 -10.55 -9.49 9.64
C ALA A 117 -11.17 -8.26 10.31
N LEU A 118 -10.37 -7.57 11.12
CA LEU A 118 -10.73 -6.35 11.81
C LEU A 118 -10.69 -5.17 10.84
N LYS A 119 -11.69 -4.29 10.93
CA LYS A 119 -11.77 -3.07 10.12
C LYS A 119 -10.88 -1.97 10.68
N CYS A 120 -9.58 -2.12 10.49
CA CYS A 120 -8.58 -1.25 11.08
C CYS A 120 -7.46 -0.85 10.11
N ILE A 121 -7.58 -1.16 8.83
CA ILE A 121 -6.61 -0.76 7.80
C ILE A 121 -7.11 0.52 7.15
N TYR A 122 -6.26 1.54 7.00
CA TYR A 122 -6.66 2.76 6.31
C TYR A 122 -6.90 2.48 4.82
N GLY A 123 -8.10 2.84 4.36
CA GLY A 123 -8.53 2.65 2.98
C GLY A 123 -7.94 3.67 2.01
N LYS A 124 -8.05 3.38 0.71
CA LYS A 124 -7.67 4.31 -0.36
C LYS A 124 -8.64 5.50 -0.42
N PRO A 125 -8.18 6.69 -0.85
CA PRO A 125 -9.04 7.85 -1.06
C PRO A 125 -10.27 7.51 -1.91
N GLY A 126 -11.43 8.04 -1.51
CA GLY A 126 -12.72 7.78 -2.17
C GLY A 126 -13.45 6.49 -1.72
N GLY A 127 -12.82 5.67 -0.87
CA GLY A 127 -13.42 4.49 -0.25
C GLY A 127 -13.89 4.69 1.19
N GLN A 128 -14.12 3.57 1.90
CA GLN A 128 -14.30 3.58 3.36
C GLN A 128 -12.99 3.99 4.05
N LEU A 129 -13.07 4.77 5.12
CA LEU A 129 -11.90 5.22 5.89
C LEU A 129 -11.09 4.04 6.43
N LEU A 130 -11.77 3.06 7.02
CA LEU A 130 -11.16 1.83 7.51
C LEU A 130 -11.75 0.62 6.77
N THR A 131 -10.87 -0.25 6.30
CA THR A 131 -11.19 -1.51 5.62
C THR A 131 -10.69 -2.71 6.41
N ALA A 132 -11.27 -3.87 6.15
CA ALA A 132 -10.86 -5.14 6.77
C ALA A 132 -9.61 -5.73 6.09
N SER A 133 -9.36 -5.32 4.85
CA SER A 133 -8.25 -5.79 4.05
C SER A 133 -7.68 -4.68 3.16
N ALA A 134 -6.44 -4.84 2.73
CA ALA A 134 -5.81 -4.01 1.72
C ALA A 134 -5.01 -4.87 0.75
N CYS A 135 -5.06 -4.53 -0.55
CA CYS A 135 -4.29 -5.21 -1.57
C CYS A 135 -3.17 -4.32 -2.13
N ALA A 136 -1.98 -4.90 -2.26
CA ALA A 136 -0.85 -4.30 -2.94
C ALA A 136 -1.03 -4.36 -4.47
N ILE A 137 -0.32 -3.49 -5.19
CA ILE A 137 -0.39 -3.42 -6.65
C ILE A 137 0.19 -4.70 -7.28
N VAL A 138 -0.47 -5.19 -8.34
CA VAL A 138 -0.03 -6.35 -9.11
C VAL A 138 0.93 -5.91 -10.21
N LEU A 139 2.14 -6.49 -10.21
CA LEU A 139 3.07 -6.35 -11.33
C LEU A 139 2.74 -7.38 -12.41
N HIS A 140 2.51 -6.91 -13.63
CA HIS A 140 2.15 -7.76 -14.75
C HIS A 140 3.32 -8.64 -15.22
N HIS A 141 3.05 -9.93 -15.37
CA HIS A 141 3.95 -10.94 -15.93
C HIS A 141 5.29 -11.07 -15.17
N ASN A 142 5.29 -10.82 -13.85
CA ASN A 142 6.41 -10.97 -12.95
C ASN A 142 6.22 -12.14 -11.96
N GLN A 143 7.15 -13.09 -11.96
CA GLN A 143 7.14 -14.24 -11.04
C GLN A 143 7.74 -13.92 -9.67
N SER A 144 8.50 -12.83 -9.55
CA SER A 144 9.15 -12.39 -8.32
C SER A 144 8.90 -10.90 -8.14
N PRO A 145 7.66 -10.51 -7.79
CA PRO A 145 7.29 -9.11 -7.70
C PRO A 145 7.99 -8.42 -6.53
N GLU A 146 8.44 -7.20 -6.79
CA GLU A 146 8.82 -6.22 -5.77
C GLU A 146 7.63 -5.27 -5.56
N PHE A 147 7.35 -4.96 -4.30
CA PHE A 147 6.25 -4.10 -3.91
C PHE A 147 6.78 -2.81 -3.28
N TYR A 148 5.98 -1.76 -3.42
CA TYR A 148 6.30 -0.41 -2.95
C TYR A 148 5.14 0.20 -2.16
N ASP A 149 4.10 -0.61 -1.90
CA ASP A 149 2.91 -0.20 -1.16
C ASP A 149 3.22 -0.04 0.33
N GLU A 150 2.65 1.01 0.92
CA GLU A 150 2.60 1.23 2.36
C GLU A 150 1.17 0.96 2.84
N ILE A 151 1.01 0.04 3.79
CA ILE A 151 -0.28 -0.25 4.41
C ILE A 151 -0.24 0.24 5.87
N LYS A 152 -1.01 1.28 6.16
CA LYS A 152 -1.18 1.84 7.50
C LYS A 152 -2.35 1.16 8.21
N ILE A 153 -2.11 0.65 9.42
CA ILE A 153 -3.09 -0.07 10.24
C ILE A 153 -3.21 0.61 11.60
N GLU A 154 -4.44 0.92 12.02
CA GLU A 154 -4.76 1.45 13.35
C GLU A 154 -5.00 0.29 14.33
N LEU A 155 -3.98 -0.08 15.11
CA LEU A 155 -4.08 -1.23 16.00
C LEU A 155 -5.13 -1.01 17.12
N PRO A 156 -5.87 -2.07 17.52
CA PRO A 156 -6.75 -2.01 18.67
C PRO A 156 -5.99 -1.61 19.95
N ILE A 157 -6.69 -0.91 20.84
CA ILE A 157 -6.16 -0.49 22.16
C ILE A 157 -5.69 -1.70 22.98
N HIS A 158 -6.43 -2.81 22.88
CA HIS A 158 -6.13 -4.05 23.59
C HIS A 158 -5.54 -5.09 22.65
N LEU A 159 -4.25 -4.97 22.36
CA LEU A 159 -3.53 -5.98 21.60
C LEU A 159 -3.24 -7.22 22.46
N HIS A 160 -3.40 -8.41 21.88
CA HIS A 160 -3.11 -9.69 22.53
C HIS A 160 -2.42 -10.67 21.57
N GLN A 161 -1.85 -11.73 22.13
CA GLN A 161 -0.99 -12.69 21.41
C GLN A 161 -1.64 -13.42 20.23
N LYS A 162 -2.97 -13.54 20.19
CA LYS A 162 -3.68 -14.14 19.05
C LYS A 162 -3.78 -13.22 17.82
N HIS A 163 -3.54 -11.92 17.98
CA HIS A 163 -3.60 -10.98 16.85
C HIS A 163 -2.46 -11.24 15.88
N HIS A 164 -2.77 -11.25 14.58
CA HIS A 164 -1.78 -11.48 13.54
C HIS A 164 -2.19 -10.80 12.23
N LEU A 165 -1.20 -10.65 11.35
CA LEU A 165 -1.42 -10.30 9.95
C LEU A 165 -1.57 -11.57 9.13
N LEU A 166 -2.63 -11.65 8.33
CA LEU A 166 -2.79 -12.68 7.32
C LEU A 166 -2.43 -12.09 5.96
N PHE A 167 -1.43 -12.69 5.32
CA PHE A 167 -1.07 -12.41 3.93
C PHE A 167 -1.68 -13.49 3.05
N THR A 168 -2.50 -13.07 2.08
CA THR A 168 -3.09 -13.95 1.08
C THR A 168 -2.58 -13.57 -0.30
N PHE A 169 -2.06 -14.57 -1.01
CA PHE A 169 -1.48 -14.39 -2.34
C PHE A 169 -2.45 -14.93 -3.39
N TYR A 170 -2.70 -14.13 -4.43
CA TYR A 170 -3.57 -14.51 -5.55
C TYR A 170 -2.80 -14.50 -6.85
N HIS A 171 -3.06 -15.48 -7.71
CA HIS A 171 -2.68 -15.38 -9.11
C HIS A 171 -3.83 -14.81 -9.92
N VAL A 172 -3.58 -13.66 -10.54
CA VAL A 172 -4.55 -12.96 -11.38
C VAL A 172 -4.36 -13.38 -12.82
N SER A 173 -5.24 -14.25 -13.32
CA SER A 173 -5.21 -14.64 -14.73
C SER A 173 -5.81 -13.52 -15.57
N CYS A 174 -5.05 -13.02 -16.57
CA CYS A 174 -5.55 -12.06 -17.54
C CYS A 174 -5.89 -12.81 -18.84
N GLU A 175 -7.17 -13.02 -19.13
CA GLU A 175 -7.59 -13.54 -20.42
C GLU A 175 -7.55 -12.41 -21.46
N ILE A 176 -6.58 -12.46 -22.38
CA ILE A 176 -6.57 -11.55 -23.54
C ILE A 176 -7.50 -12.15 -24.59
N ASN A 177 -8.71 -11.60 -24.70
CA ASN A 177 -9.71 -12.05 -25.65
C ASN A 177 -9.30 -11.64 -27.09
N THR A 178 -8.64 -12.52 -27.83
CA THR A 178 -8.13 -12.24 -29.20
C THR A 178 -9.20 -12.33 -30.30
N LYS A 179 -10.42 -11.79 -30.07
CA LYS A 179 -11.45 -11.67 -31.11
C LYS A 179 -12.27 -10.38 -30.96
N ALA A 180 -11.69 -9.22 -31.31
CA ALA A 180 -12.45 -8.02 -31.63
C ALA A 180 -11.61 -6.99 -32.40
N THR A 181 -11.31 -7.28 -33.68
CA THR A 181 -10.94 -6.23 -34.65
C THR A 181 -12.19 -5.81 -35.41
N THR A 182 -12.93 -4.79 -34.93
CA THR A 182 -13.53 -3.71 -35.76
C THR A 182 -14.29 -2.67 -34.92
N LYS A 183 -13.79 -1.42 -34.95
CA LYS A 183 -14.48 -0.12 -34.79
C LYS A 183 -15.63 0.01 -33.77
N LYS A 184 -15.34 0.63 -32.60
CA LYS A 184 -15.91 1.91 -32.11
C LYS A 184 -15.57 2.15 -30.62
N GLN A 185 -14.91 3.28 -30.39
CA GLN A 185 -15.03 4.28 -29.32
C GLN A 185 -15.59 3.90 -27.93
N ASP A 186 -14.78 4.23 -26.92
CA ASP A 186 -15.05 4.56 -25.50
C ASP A 186 -15.98 3.65 -24.69
N THR A 187 -15.38 2.82 -23.82
CA THR A 187 -15.67 2.67 -22.38
C THR A 187 -14.58 1.77 -21.78
N VAL A 188 -13.84 2.22 -20.77
CA VAL A 188 -12.91 1.38 -20.00
C VAL A 188 -13.75 0.49 -19.09
N GLU A 189 -14.18 -0.66 -19.60
CA GLU A 189 -14.69 -1.76 -18.79
C GLU A 189 -13.52 -2.68 -18.43
N THR A 190 -13.28 -2.84 -17.13
CA THR A 190 -12.31 -3.79 -16.58
C THR A 190 -12.65 -5.20 -17.08
N PRO A 191 -11.75 -5.89 -17.81
CA PRO A 191 -11.99 -7.27 -18.21
C PRO A 191 -12.20 -8.14 -16.97
N GLY A 192 -13.13 -9.09 -17.03
CA GLY A 192 -13.46 -9.97 -15.91
C GLY A 192 -12.23 -10.68 -15.34
N GLU A 193 -11.77 -10.25 -14.17
CA GLU A 193 -10.69 -10.89 -13.42
C GLU A 193 -11.24 -12.14 -12.70
N THR A 194 -10.92 -13.33 -13.19
CA THR A 194 -11.09 -14.56 -12.42
C THR A 194 -9.90 -14.73 -11.47
N ARG A 195 -10.13 -14.49 -10.18
CA ARG A 195 -9.14 -14.71 -9.12
C ARG A 195 -9.16 -16.17 -8.72
N THR A 196 -8.10 -16.90 -9.00
CA THR A 196 -7.91 -18.25 -8.47
C THR A 196 -7.24 -18.13 -7.10
N GLU A 197 -7.94 -18.57 -6.06
CA GLU A 197 -7.51 -18.47 -4.67
C GLU A 197 -6.63 -19.67 -4.30
N SER A 198 -5.45 -19.40 -3.76
CA SER A 198 -4.71 -20.42 -3.00
C SER A 198 -3.92 -19.70 -1.93
N SER A 199 -4.36 -19.88 -0.68
CA SER A 199 -3.76 -19.23 0.48
C SER A 199 -2.39 -19.84 0.79
N VAL A 200 -1.36 -19.00 0.80
CA VAL A 200 -0.06 -19.31 1.42
C VAL A 200 0.06 -18.40 2.63
N CYS A 201 -0.16 -18.94 3.84
CA CYS A 201 0.01 -18.18 5.08
C CYS A 201 1.50 -17.93 5.33
N ALA A 202 1.93 -16.67 5.23
CA ALA A 202 3.22 -16.22 5.74
C ALA A 202 2.99 -15.41 7.02
N LEU A 203 3.37 -15.97 8.18
CA LEU A 203 3.32 -15.27 9.46
C LEU A 203 4.62 -14.46 9.62
N LEU A 204 4.58 -13.15 9.44
CA LEU A 204 5.70 -12.27 9.80
C LEU A 204 5.22 -11.22 10.80
N VAL A 205 5.45 -11.49 12.09
CA VAL A 205 5.23 -10.51 13.16
C VAL A 205 6.58 -9.94 13.55
N LYS A 206 6.85 -8.67 13.23
CA LYS A 206 7.94 -7.92 13.86
C LYS A 206 7.34 -6.87 14.79
N ARG A 207 7.54 -7.07 16.10
CA ARG A 207 7.17 -6.10 17.13
C ARG A 207 7.97 -4.81 16.90
N CYS A 208 7.28 -3.69 16.70
CA CYS A 208 7.88 -2.37 16.85
C CYS A 208 7.76 -1.98 18.32
N ASN A 209 8.90 -1.90 19.02
CA ASN A 209 8.96 -1.37 20.37
C ASN A 209 8.92 0.16 20.24
N PRO A 210 8.06 0.91 20.97
CA PRO A 210 7.87 2.36 20.80
C PRO A 210 9.09 3.24 21.15
N SER A 211 10.27 2.63 21.32
CA SER A 211 11.53 3.29 21.68
C SER A 211 12.64 3.10 20.65
N ASN A 212 12.45 2.36 19.56
CA ASN A 212 13.49 2.18 18.54
C ASN A 212 12.89 1.96 17.14
N TYR A 213 13.03 2.99 16.29
CA TYR A 213 12.91 2.86 14.83
C TYR A 213 14.10 2.04 14.29
N ASN A 214 14.08 0.74 14.51
CA ASN A 214 15.03 -0.16 13.87
C ASN A 214 14.41 -0.69 12.58
N TYR A 215 14.81 -0.09 11.46
CA TYR A 215 14.68 -0.72 10.15
C TYR A 215 15.40 -2.07 10.20
N PHE A 216 14.64 -3.14 10.08
CA PHE A 216 15.21 -4.44 9.81
C PHE A 216 14.80 -4.88 8.42
N ASN A 217 15.78 -4.87 7.52
CA ASN A 217 15.73 -5.62 6.26
C ASN A 217 15.81 -7.12 6.58
N TYR A 218 14.97 -7.91 5.90
CA TYR A 218 15.24 -9.32 5.65
C TYR A 218 15.39 -9.49 4.14
#